data_AF-A0A1Q5T8F1-F1
#
_entry.id   AF-A0A1Q5T8F1-F1
#
_cell.length_a   1.000
_cell.length_b   1.000
_cell.length_c   1.000
_cell.angle_alpha   90.00
_cell.angle_beta   90.00
_cell.angle_gamma   90.00
#
_symmetry.space_group_name_H-M   'P 1'
#
loop_
_entity.id
_entity.type
_entity.pdbx_description
1 polymer ?
#
loop_
_entity_poly.entity_id
_entity_poly.type
_entity_poly.pdbx_seq_one_letter_code
_entity_poly.pdbx_strand_id
1 'polypeptide(L)'
;MEYARHDSTMYASLNTPGRPTNLRGILDPGIAEEKLEMLYRQLADILRELPMLTFSRTGSLHQKDESRWEVAYRPLTLNMEQMVVTGTLPPTHLPDPDATFATSASYLQSVAESFVQHLHHQRNNAIESADDCRRKTAGRAEIFGPTNDPENDWKERLALLSDDDHAEMEKLVIRKLGEMKNRELAWDCDEYTRFLSDAMKNDHECNVSEVTNDPSEHSLESAHSMAMFQGILDFAAKKNTTAATGTTRT
;
A
#
# COMPACT_ATOMS: atom_id res chain seq x y z
N MET A 1 -23.83 11.73 10.29
CA MET A 1 -22.86 11.26 11.30
C MET A 1 -22.63 12.39 12.28
N GLU A 2 -22.61 12.09 13.58
CA GLU A 2 -22.15 13.06 14.59
C GLU A 2 -20.62 13.18 14.47
N TYR A 3 -20.12 14.41 14.42
CA TYR A 3 -18.68 14.66 14.32
C TYR A 3 -18.00 14.21 15.62
N ALA A 4 -17.27 13.11 15.57
CA ALA A 4 -16.43 12.69 16.68
C ALA A 4 -15.16 13.55 16.67
N ARG A 5 -14.99 14.39 17.69
CA ARG A 5 -13.79 15.21 17.84
C ARG A 5 -12.57 14.30 17.97
N HIS A 6 -11.62 14.47 17.06
CA HIS A 6 -10.33 13.79 17.13
C HIS A 6 -9.48 14.38 18.28
N ASP A 7 -9.16 13.56 19.28
CA ASP A 7 -8.38 13.97 20.45
C ASP A 7 -6.88 13.64 20.30
N SER A 8 -6.57 12.40 19.89
CA SER A 8 -5.19 11.95 19.66
C SER A 8 -5.17 10.67 18.81
N THR A 9 -4.01 10.29 18.29
CA THR A 9 -3.78 9.03 17.58
C THR A 9 -3.10 7.99 18.48
N MET A 10 -3.35 6.71 18.23
CA MET A 10 -2.59 5.62 18.88
C MET A 10 -1.08 5.76 18.58
N TYR A 11 -0.72 6.19 17.37
CA TYR A 11 0.67 6.46 16.98
C TYR A 11 1.33 7.51 17.89
N ALA A 12 0.71 8.68 18.09
CA ALA A 12 1.23 9.70 19.00
C ALA A 12 1.35 9.20 20.44
N SER A 13 0.40 8.37 20.89
CA SER A 13 0.35 7.84 22.25
C SER A 13 1.43 6.80 22.58
N LEU A 14 1.91 6.07 21.56
CA LEU A 14 2.94 5.04 21.67
C LEU A 14 4.36 5.61 21.48
N ASN A 15 4.50 6.79 20.87
CA ASN A 15 5.80 7.37 20.56
C ASN A 15 6.52 7.91 21.79
N THR A 16 7.86 7.89 21.71
CA THR A 16 8.74 8.53 22.68
C THR A 16 8.39 10.02 22.81
N PRO A 17 8.12 10.53 24.03
CA PRO A 17 7.78 11.93 24.26
C PRO A 17 8.85 12.90 23.74
N GLY A 18 8.42 14.01 23.14
CA GLY A 18 9.32 15.06 22.64
C GLY A 18 10.03 14.74 21.32
N ARG A 19 9.75 13.58 20.70
CA ARG A 19 10.24 13.28 19.37
C ARG A 19 9.48 14.10 18.31
N PRO A 20 10.16 14.79 17.39
CA PRO A 20 9.49 15.58 16.38
C PRO A 20 8.76 14.66 15.38
N THR A 21 7.63 15.14 14.86
CA THR A 21 6.69 14.39 14.01
C THR A 21 7.28 13.98 12.66
N ASN A 22 8.29 14.71 12.17
CA ASN A 22 9.01 14.41 10.93
C ASN A 22 10.01 13.24 11.06
N LEU A 23 10.25 12.74 12.27
CA LEU A 23 11.12 11.59 12.51
C LEU A 23 10.30 10.33 12.76
N ARG A 24 10.81 9.22 12.24
CA ARG A 24 10.23 7.88 12.44
C ARG A 24 9.92 7.61 13.90
N GLY A 25 8.67 7.32 14.22
CA GLY A 25 8.23 6.98 15.56
C GLY A 25 9.04 5.83 16.17
N ILE A 26 9.35 5.94 17.46
CA ILE A 26 9.95 4.85 18.24
C ILE A 26 9.08 4.68 19.47
N LEU A 27 8.71 3.43 19.73
CA LEU A 27 7.96 3.05 20.92
C LEU A 27 8.67 3.59 22.16
N ASP A 28 7.94 4.35 22.98
CA ASP A 28 8.47 4.84 24.24
C ASP A 28 8.88 3.66 25.14
N PRO A 29 10.18 3.46 25.43
CA PRO A 29 10.61 2.36 26.30
C PRO A 29 10.15 2.54 27.76
N GLY A 30 9.71 3.75 28.14
CA GLY A 30 9.16 4.07 29.46
C GLY A 30 7.64 4.00 29.52
N ILE A 31 6.96 3.53 28.47
CA ILE A 31 5.49 3.44 28.48
C ILE A 31 5.01 2.48 29.56
N ALA A 32 4.03 2.92 30.35
CA ALA A 32 3.37 2.06 31.34
C ALA A 32 2.71 0.87 30.62
N GLU A 33 2.93 -0.34 31.15
CA GLU A 33 2.42 -1.59 30.56
C GLU A 33 0.88 -1.58 30.49
N GLU A 34 0.23 -1.00 31.49
CA GLU A 34 -1.23 -0.84 31.56
C GLU A 34 -1.75 0.05 30.43
N LYS A 35 -1.01 1.10 30.08
CA LYS A 35 -1.36 2.00 28.95
C LYS A 35 -1.19 1.27 27.62
N LEU A 36 -0.10 0.52 27.46
CA LEU A 36 0.15 -0.26 26.26
C LEU A 36 -0.93 -1.33 26.06
N GLU A 37 -1.25 -2.08 27.11
CA GLU A 37 -2.29 -3.10 27.09
C GLU A 37 -3.65 -2.50 26.73
N MET A 38 -4.03 -1.37 27.33
CA MET A 38 -5.27 -0.67 27.02
C MET A 38 -5.37 -0.30 25.53
N LEU A 39 -4.32 0.30 24.96
CA LEU A 39 -4.31 0.71 23.54
C LEU A 39 -4.42 -0.50 22.61
N TYR A 40 -3.68 -1.57 22.90
CA TYR A 40 -3.75 -2.79 22.10
C TYR A 40 -5.07 -3.53 22.24
N ARG A 41 -5.71 -3.47 23.41
CA ARG A 41 -7.05 -4.01 23.63
C ARG A 41 -8.09 -3.27 22.78
N GLN A 42 -8.04 -1.94 22.75
CA GLN A 42 -8.92 -1.14 21.88
C GLN A 42 -8.72 -1.49 20.40
N LEU A 43 -7.47 -1.62 19.95
CA LEU A 43 -7.18 -2.06 18.59
C LEU A 43 -7.74 -3.47 18.33
N ALA A 44 -7.58 -4.40 19.26
CA ALA A 44 -8.09 -5.76 19.14
C ALA A 44 -9.64 -5.79 19.10
N ASP A 45 -10.31 -4.94 19.88
CA ASP A 45 -11.77 -4.81 19.84
C ASP A 45 -12.23 -4.31 18.46
N ILE A 46 -11.57 -3.31 17.88
CA ILE A 46 -11.85 -2.84 16.51
C ILE A 46 -11.60 -3.97 15.49
N LEU A 47 -10.44 -4.62 15.55
CA LEU A 47 -10.09 -5.72 14.65
C LEU A 47 -11.06 -6.91 14.78
N ARG A 48 -11.67 -7.11 15.95
CA ARG A 48 -12.72 -8.11 16.17
C ARG A 48 -14.04 -7.72 15.52
N GLU A 49 -14.34 -6.43 15.45
CA GLU A 49 -15.56 -5.90 14.85
C GLU A 49 -15.48 -5.81 13.32
N LEU A 50 -14.30 -5.54 12.75
CA LEU A 50 -14.12 -5.41 11.29
C LEU A 50 -14.65 -6.63 10.48
N PRO A 51 -14.42 -7.90 10.87
CA PRO A 51 -14.97 -9.07 10.17
C PRO A 51 -16.50 -9.18 10.23
N MET A 52 -17.12 -8.58 11.25
CA MET A 52 -18.58 -8.62 11.43
C MET A 52 -19.27 -7.62 10.49
N LEU A 53 -18.53 -6.66 9.94
CA LEU A 53 -19.05 -5.73 8.94
C LEU A 53 -19.24 -6.47 7.63
N THR A 54 -20.50 -6.75 7.31
CA THR A 54 -20.88 -7.33 6.01
C THR A 54 -21.24 -6.20 5.05
N PHE A 55 -20.44 -6.06 3.99
CA PHE A 55 -20.75 -5.15 2.88
C PHE A 55 -21.17 -5.99 1.68
N SER A 56 -22.19 -5.52 0.94
CA SER A 56 -22.67 -6.21 -0.26
C SER A 56 -21.65 -6.15 -1.41
N ARG A 57 -20.79 -5.12 -1.41
CA ARG A 57 -19.79 -4.86 -2.45
C ARG A 57 -18.55 -4.20 -1.83
N THR A 58 -17.41 -4.38 -2.48
CA THR A 58 -16.16 -3.67 -2.19
C THR A 58 -16.06 -2.42 -3.07
N GLY A 59 -15.81 -1.28 -2.45
CA GLY A 59 -15.71 0.02 -3.11
C GLY A 59 -15.69 1.15 -2.08
N SER A 60 -15.72 2.38 -2.58
CA SER A 60 -15.77 3.58 -1.75
C SER A 60 -17.22 4.00 -1.48
N LEU A 61 -17.45 4.47 -0.26
CA LEU A 61 -18.74 4.95 0.18
C LEU A 61 -19.05 6.31 -0.44
N HIS A 62 -20.27 6.45 -0.93
CA HIS A 62 -20.85 7.68 -1.42
C HIS A 62 -22.11 7.97 -0.62
N GLN A 63 -22.21 9.20 -0.11
CA GLN A 63 -23.40 9.66 0.57
C GLN A 63 -24.44 10.06 -0.47
N LYS A 64 -25.53 9.29 -0.55
CA LYS A 64 -26.64 9.59 -1.44
C LYS A 64 -27.56 10.66 -0.83
N ASP A 65 -27.83 10.52 0.47
CA ASP A 65 -28.71 11.38 1.27
C ASP A 65 -28.17 11.52 2.70
N GLU A 66 -28.73 12.40 3.54
CA GLU A 66 -28.25 12.68 4.91
C GLU A 66 -28.04 11.44 5.80
N SER A 67 -28.80 10.36 5.57
CA SER A 67 -28.71 9.11 6.34
C SER A 67 -28.44 7.85 5.49
N ARG A 68 -28.25 7.99 4.18
CA ARG A 68 -28.12 6.85 3.27
C ARG A 68 -26.77 6.85 2.56
N TRP A 69 -26.04 5.75 2.75
CA TRP A 69 -24.74 5.51 2.14
C TRP A 69 -24.83 4.32 1.18
N GLU A 70 -24.17 4.44 0.04
CA GLU A 70 -24.05 3.36 -0.93
C GLU A 70 -22.60 3.24 -1.39
N VAL A 71 -22.21 2.05 -1.82
CA VAL A 71 -20.90 1.82 -2.44
C VAL A 71 -21.04 2.16 -3.92
N ALA A 72 -20.44 3.27 -4.36
CA ALA A 72 -20.64 3.81 -5.71
C ALA A 72 -19.36 3.84 -6.56
N TYR A 73 -18.18 3.95 -5.93
CA TYR A 73 -16.92 4.18 -6.63
C TYR A 73 -15.87 3.11 -6.31
N ARG A 74 -14.78 3.10 -7.07
CA ARG A 74 -13.64 2.22 -6.82
C ARG A 74 -13.05 2.38 -5.43
N PRO A 75 -12.47 1.32 -4.83
CA PRO A 75 -11.74 1.42 -3.58
C PRO A 75 -10.61 2.46 -3.67
N LEU A 76 -10.55 3.38 -2.71
CA LEU A 76 -9.44 4.34 -2.58
C LEU A 76 -8.40 3.78 -1.62
N THR A 77 -7.44 3.04 -2.17
CA THR A 77 -6.36 2.44 -1.37
C THR A 77 -5.07 3.25 -1.49
N LEU A 78 -4.30 3.28 -0.41
CA LEU A 78 -2.95 3.87 -0.41
C LEU A 78 -2.08 3.29 -1.52
N ASN A 79 -2.22 2.00 -1.82
CA ASN A 79 -1.48 1.34 -2.89
C ASN A 79 -1.80 1.94 -4.27
N MET A 80 -3.08 2.20 -4.58
CA MET A 80 -3.47 2.84 -5.85
C MET A 80 -2.92 4.25 -5.97
N GLU A 81 -2.98 5.03 -4.89
CA GLU A 81 -2.37 6.37 -4.85
C GLU A 81 -0.85 6.30 -5.07
N GLN A 82 -0.16 5.40 -4.37
CA GLN A 82 1.29 5.23 -4.51
C GLN A 82 1.70 4.79 -5.91
N MET A 83 0.93 3.91 -6.56
CA MET A 83 1.18 3.51 -7.96
C MET A 83 1.10 4.69 -8.93
N VAL A 84 0.22 5.66 -8.68
CA VAL A 84 0.12 6.89 -9.48
C VAL A 84 1.23 7.87 -9.14
N VAL A 85 1.42 8.17 -7.85
CA VAL A 85 2.32 9.24 -7.39
C VAL A 85 3.80 8.86 -7.54
N THR A 86 4.15 7.59 -7.27
CA THR A 86 5.54 7.13 -7.29
C THR A 86 5.80 6.04 -8.32
N GLY A 87 4.76 5.28 -8.70
CA GLY A 87 4.88 4.12 -9.59
C GLY A 87 4.79 4.41 -11.08
N THR A 88 4.69 5.68 -11.51
CA THR A 88 4.56 6.08 -12.94
C THR A 88 3.37 5.45 -13.68
N LEU A 89 2.41 4.85 -12.96
CA LEU A 89 1.21 4.27 -13.55
C LEU A 89 0.19 5.38 -13.82
N PRO A 90 -0.26 5.58 -15.08
CA PRO A 90 -1.27 6.58 -15.36
C PRO A 90 -2.60 6.26 -14.63
N PRO A 91 -3.32 7.25 -14.09
CA PRO A 91 -4.60 7.03 -13.42
C PRO A 91 -5.66 6.33 -14.28
N THR A 92 -5.53 6.44 -15.61
CA THR A 92 -6.38 5.79 -16.61
C THR A 92 -6.25 4.27 -16.64
N HIS A 93 -5.16 3.73 -16.09
CA HIS A 93 -4.89 2.29 -16.01
C HIS A 93 -5.25 1.69 -14.65
N LEU A 94 -5.73 2.50 -13.70
CA LEU A 94 -6.39 1.99 -12.49
C LEU A 94 -7.79 1.47 -12.84
N PRO A 95 -8.43 0.69 -11.94
CA PRO A 95 -9.85 0.35 -12.10
C PRO A 95 -10.68 1.61 -12.37
N ASP A 96 -11.70 1.48 -13.22
CA ASP A 96 -12.59 2.58 -13.58
C ASP A 96 -13.09 3.32 -12.30
N PRO A 97 -13.20 4.65 -12.30
CA PRO A 97 -13.68 5.40 -11.14
C PRO A 97 -14.99 4.87 -10.54
N ASP A 98 -15.90 4.35 -11.38
CA ASP A 98 -17.21 3.81 -10.99
C ASP A 98 -17.18 2.29 -10.75
N ALA A 99 -16.01 1.66 -10.84
CA ALA A 99 -15.85 0.22 -10.64
C ALA A 99 -16.18 -0.17 -9.19
N THR A 100 -17.08 -1.13 -9.02
CA THR A 100 -17.42 -1.68 -7.70
C THR A 100 -17.50 -3.19 -7.77
N PHE A 101 -16.93 -3.87 -6.79
CA PHE A 101 -16.67 -5.32 -6.85
C PHE A 101 -17.71 -6.08 -6.03
N ALA A 102 -18.40 -7.05 -6.64
CA ALA A 102 -19.42 -7.84 -5.96
C ALA A 102 -18.84 -8.93 -5.04
N THR A 103 -17.60 -9.37 -5.31
CA THR A 103 -16.93 -10.42 -4.53
C THR A 103 -15.50 -10.01 -4.20
N SER A 104 -14.99 -10.49 -3.07
CA SER A 104 -13.59 -10.28 -2.68
C SER A 104 -12.62 -10.81 -3.74
N ALA A 105 -12.97 -11.91 -4.43
CA ALA A 105 -12.16 -12.46 -5.51
C ALA A 105 -12.02 -11.47 -6.68
N SER A 106 -13.12 -10.88 -7.15
CA SER A 106 -13.08 -9.89 -8.23
C SER A 106 -12.28 -8.63 -7.86
N TYR A 107 -12.34 -8.22 -6.59
CA TYR A 107 -11.52 -7.12 -6.09
C TYR A 107 -10.03 -7.49 -6.07
N LEU A 108 -9.68 -8.63 -5.49
CA LEU A 108 -8.28 -9.09 -5.42
C LEU A 108 -7.68 -9.30 -6.81
N GLN A 109 -8.48 -9.77 -7.76
CA GLN A 109 -8.07 -9.84 -9.16
C GLN A 109 -7.76 -8.45 -9.73
N SER A 110 -8.62 -7.45 -9.51
CA SER A 110 -8.33 -6.07 -9.96
C SER A 110 -7.06 -5.47 -9.35
N VAL A 111 -6.73 -5.87 -8.12
CA VAL A 111 -5.48 -5.48 -7.44
C VAL A 111 -4.27 -6.15 -8.11
N ALA A 112 -4.37 -7.45 -8.44
CA ALA A 112 -3.34 -8.18 -9.17
C ALA A 112 -3.09 -7.59 -10.56
N GLU A 113 -4.16 -7.30 -11.29
CA GLU A 113 -4.11 -6.64 -12.60
C GLU A 113 -3.42 -5.26 -12.48
N SER A 114 -3.75 -4.47 -11.46
CA SER A 114 -3.10 -3.17 -11.21
C SER A 114 -1.59 -3.31 -10.98
N PHE A 115 -1.15 -4.37 -10.27
CA PHE A 115 0.28 -4.62 -10.08
C PHE A 115 1.01 -5.04 -11.36
N VAL A 116 0.35 -5.82 -12.22
CA VAL A 116 0.88 -6.17 -13.55
C VAL A 116 0.94 -4.92 -14.42
N GLN A 117 -0.10 -4.09 -14.45
CA GLN A 117 -0.11 -2.81 -15.17
C GLN A 117 1.00 -1.89 -14.68
N HIS A 118 1.23 -1.84 -13.36
CA HIS A 118 2.36 -1.10 -12.81
C HIS A 118 3.70 -1.64 -13.34
N LEU A 119 3.90 -2.97 -13.44
CA LEU A 119 5.13 -3.52 -14.05
C LEU A 119 5.30 -3.10 -15.51
N HIS A 120 4.19 -3.05 -16.26
CA HIS A 120 4.20 -2.62 -17.66
C HIS A 120 4.72 -1.19 -17.80
N HIS A 121 4.23 -0.28 -16.95
CA HIS A 121 4.50 1.15 -17.03
C HIS A 121 5.77 1.57 -16.28
N GLN A 122 6.23 0.77 -15.33
CA GLN A 122 7.45 1.04 -14.57
C GLN A 122 8.65 1.20 -15.52
N ARG A 123 9.20 2.41 -15.56
CA ARG A 123 10.40 2.77 -16.32
C ARG A 123 11.65 2.53 -15.45
N ASN A 124 12.83 2.57 -16.07
CA ASN A 124 14.15 2.61 -15.42
C ASN A 124 14.49 1.40 -14.52
N ASN A 125 15.24 0.42 -15.04
CA ASN A 125 15.74 -0.73 -14.28
C ASN A 125 14.65 -1.49 -13.49
N ALA A 126 13.42 -1.53 -14.02
CA ALA A 126 12.31 -2.25 -13.40
C ALA A 126 12.59 -3.76 -13.28
N ILE A 127 13.48 -4.29 -14.14
CA ILE A 127 13.92 -5.69 -14.14
C ILE A 127 15.45 -5.77 -14.26
N GLU A 128 16.03 -6.83 -13.71
CA GLU A 128 17.48 -7.10 -13.76
C GLU A 128 17.84 -8.19 -14.79
N SER A 129 16.91 -9.10 -15.05
CA SER A 129 17.06 -10.22 -15.98
C SER A 129 15.70 -10.69 -16.51
N ALA A 130 15.72 -11.60 -17.49
CA ALA A 130 14.50 -12.24 -17.99
C ALA A 130 13.76 -12.99 -16.87
N ASP A 131 14.50 -13.72 -16.04
CA ASP A 131 13.93 -14.50 -14.94
C ASP A 131 13.41 -13.61 -13.81
N ASP A 132 14.07 -12.49 -13.52
CA ASP A 132 13.56 -11.48 -12.60
C ASP A 132 12.24 -10.88 -13.10
N CYS A 133 12.13 -10.61 -14.41
CA CYS A 133 10.88 -10.15 -15.01
C CYS A 133 9.76 -11.19 -14.84
N ARG A 134 10.00 -12.45 -15.18
CA ARG A 134 9.01 -13.53 -15.03
C ARG A 134 8.59 -13.73 -13.58
N ARG A 135 9.55 -13.73 -12.66
CA ARG A 135 9.34 -13.80 -11.21
C ARG A 135 8.45 -12.65 -10.73
N LYS A 136 8.72 -11.41 -11.17
CA LYS A 136 7.92 -10.24 -10.83
C LYS A 136 6.50 -10.32 -11.39
N THR A 137 6.32 -10.82 -12.61
CA THR A 137 4.98 -11.01 -13.19
C THR A 137 4.21 -12.10 -12.45
N ALA A 138 4.81 -13.27 -12.24
CA ALA A 138 4.17 -14.39 -11.54
C ALA A 138 3.80 -14.05 -10.09
N GLY A 139 4.69 -13.38 -9.35
CA GLY A 139 4.41 -12.94 -7.98
C GLY A 139 3.31 -11.87 -7.87
N ARG A 140 3.03 -11.13 -8.96
CA ARG A 140 1.97 -10.12 -9.02
C ARG A 140 0.63 -10.67 -9.52
N ALA A 141 0.66 -11.72 -10.34
CA ALA A 141 -0.53 -12.41 -10.85
C ALA A 141 -1.18 -13.30 -9.78
N GLU A 142 -0.38 -13.93 -8.93
CA GLU A 142 -0.87 -14.78 -7.84
C GLU A 142 -0.54 -14.18 -6.48
N ILE A 143 -1.41 -13.27 -6.01
CA ILE A 143 -1.27 -12.59 -4.71
C ILE A 143 -1.30 -13.60 -3.52
N PHE A 144 -1.81 -14.82 -3.72
CA PHE A 144 -1.98 -15.81 -2.65
C PHE A 144 -1.48 -17.20 -3.06
N GLY A 145 -0.36 -17.61 -2.47
CA GLY A 145 0.13 -18.98 -2.51
C GLY A 145 1.05 -19.25 -1.32
N PRO A 146 1.09 -20.50 -0.78
CA PRO A 146 2.09 -20.86 0.21
C PRO A 146 3.48 -20.57 -0.36
N THR A 147 4.35 -20.00 0.48
CA THR A 147 5.71 -19.64 0.08
C THR A 147 6.68 -20.44 0.96
N ASN A 148 7.13 -21.59 0.47
CA ASN A 148 8.07 -22.47 1.16
C ASN A 148 9.51 -22.19 0.73
N ASP A 149 9.71 -21.91 -0.56
CA ASP A 149 10.98 -21.45 -1.14
C ASP A 149 10.74 -20.14 -1.93
N PRO A 150 10.92 -18.98 -1.29
CA PRO A 150 10.70 -17.70 -1.94
C PRO A 150 11.48 -17.52 -3.23
N GLU A 151 12.60 -18.21 -3.46
CA GLU A 151 13.44 -18.05 -4.65
C GLU A 151 12.94 -18.85 -5.86
N ASN A 152 12.30 -20.00 -5.63
CA ASN A 152 11.88 -20.91 -6.70
C ASN A 152 10.37 -21.12 -6.82
N ASP A 153 9.56 -20.78 -5.82
CA ASP A 153 8.10 -21.01 -5.84
C ASP A 153 7.40 -20.36 -7.03
N TRP A 154 7.94 -19.24 -7.55
CA TRP A 154 7.39 -18.58 -8.75
C TRP A 154 7.47 -19.46 -10.00
N LYS A 155 8.39 -20.43 -10.08
CA LYS A 155 8.51 -21.37 -11.21
C LYS A 155 7.38 -22.39 -11.19
N GLU A 156 6.93 -22.80 -10.01
CA GLU A 156 5.77 -23.67 -9.86
C GLU A 156 4.49 -22.90 -10.18
N ARG A 157 4.40 -21.64 -9.72
CA ARG A 157 3.30 -20.73 -10.03
C ARG A 157 3.20 -20.40 -11.52
N LEU A 158 4.34 -20.29 -12.20
CA LEU A 158 4.36 -20.16 -13.66
C LEU A 158 3.59 -21.30 -14.33
N ALA A 159 3.74 -22.55 -13.87
CA ALA A 159 3.06 -23.68 -14.48
C ALA A 159 1.52 -23.66 -14.32
N LEU A 160 0.99 -22.75 -13.50
CA LEU A 160 -0.45 -22.54 -13.30
C LEU A 160 -1.05 -21.50 -14.26
N LEU A 161 -0.22 -20.72 -14.94
CA LEU A 161 -0.69 -19.72 -15.90
C LEU A 161 -1.22 -20.40 -17.17
N SER A 162 -2.22 -19.77 -17.79
CA SER A 162 -2.68 -20.21 -19.10
C SER A 162 -1.62 -19.98 -20.17
N ASP A 163 -1.71 -20.69 -21.30
CA ASP A 163 -0.82 -20.49 -22.45
C ASP A 163 -0.86 -19.03 -22.95
N ASP A 164 -2.03 -18.39 -22.87
CA ASP A 164 -2.21 -16.99 -23.23
C ASP A 164 -1.49 -16.05 -22.25
N ASP A 165 -1.60 -16.30 -20.94
CA ASP A 165 -0.91 -15.51 -19.90
C ASP A 165 0.61 -15.65 -20.02
N HIS A 166 1.08 -16.86 -20.35
CA HIS A 166 2.50 -17.11 -20.64
C HIS A 166 2.96 -16.30 -21.86
N ALA A 167 2.17 -16.27 -22.94
CA ALA A 167 2.53 -15.52 -24.14
C ALA A 167 2.59 -14.01 -23.86
N GLU A 168 1.63 -13.46 -23.10
CA GLU A 168 1.66 -12.05 -22.68
C GLU A 168 2.84 -11.74 -21.77
N MET A 169 3.17 -12.63 -20.84
CA MET A 169 4.36 -12.48 -20.00
C MET A 169 5.64 -12.46 -20.83
N GLU A 170 5.83 -13.37 -21.78
CA GLU A 170 7.03 -13.40 -22.61
C GLU A 170 7.13 -12.17 -23.51
N LYS A 171 6.00 -11.65 -24.02
CA LYS A 171 5.97 -10.35 -24.73
C LYS A 171 6.47 -9.22 -23.82
N LEU A 172 6.02 -9.17 -22.57
CA LEU A 172 6.48 -8.19 -21.59
C LEU A 172 7.98 -8.33 -21.31
N VAL A 173 8.47 -9.55 -21.12
CA VAL A 173 9.90 -9.85 -20.88
C VAL A 173 10.75 -9.34 -22.03
N ILE A 174 10.36 -9.66 -23.28
CA ILE A 174 11.08 -9.20 -24.48
C ILE A 174 11.08 -7.67 -24.56
N ARG A 175 9.91 -7.04 -24.33
CA ARG A 175 9.78 -5.58 -24.35
C ARG A 175 10.69 -4.94 -23.30
N LYS A 176 10.64 -5.41 -22.05
CA LYS A 176 11.43 -4.88 -20.93
C LYS A 176 12.94 -5.09 -21.12
N LEU A 177 13.37 -6.24 -21.64
CA LEU A 177 14.77 -6.48 -22.00
C LEU A 177 15.24 -5.59 -23.15
N GLY A 178 14.34 -5.24 -24.08
CA GLY A 178 14.59 -4.24 -25.12
C GLY A 178 14.77 -2.84 -24.53
N GLU A 179 13.85 -2.41 -23.65
CA GLU A 179 13.92 -1.14 -22.90
C GLU A 179 15.24 -1.03 -22.12
N MET A 180 15.70 -2.12 -21.48
CA MET A 180 16.97 -2.18 -20.74
C MET A 180 18.22 -1.92 -21.61
N LYS A 181 18.16 -2.10 -22.92
CA LYS A 181 19.30 -1.84 -23.83
C LYS A 181 19.45 -0.35 -24.13
N ASN A 182 18.34 0.38 -24.19
CA ASN A 182 18.29 1.82 -24.47
C ASN A 182 18.31 2.59 -23.14
N ARG A 183 19.43 2.51 -22.41
CA ARG A 183 19.63 3.00 -21.04
C ARG A 183 19.68 4.52 -20.88
N GLU A 184 18.85 5.27 -21.58
CA GLU A 184 18.71 6.69 -21.30
C GLU A 184 17.81 6.85 -20.07
N LEU A 185 18.44 7.05 -18.90
CA LEU A 185 17.80 7.53 -17.68
C LEU A 185 17.36 8.99 -17.89
N ALA A 186 16.38 9.18 -18.77
CA ALA A 186 15.72 10.45 -18.94
C ALA A 186 14.59 10.54 -17.92
N TRP A 187 14.59 11.62 -17.12
CA TRP A 187 13.42 12.00 -16.34
C TRP A 187 12.39 12.58 -17.33
N ASP A 188 11.63 11.68 -17.95
CA ASP A 188 10.49 12.06 -18.79
C ASP A 188 9.26 12.21 -17.90
N CYS A 189 8.60 13.37 -17.98
CA CYS A 189 7.29 13.57 -17.36
C CYS A 189 6.35 12.44 -17.81
N ASP A 190 5.84 11.65 -16.85
CA ASP A 190 4.81 10.66 -17.13
C ASP A 190 3.50 11.34 -17.56
N GLU A 191 2.55 10.55 -18.06
CA GLU A 191 1.25 11.08 -18.53
C GLU A 191 0.53 11.87 -17.45
N TYR A 192 0.69 11.49 -16.18
CA TYR A 192 0.12 12.21 -15.04
C TYR A 192 0.80 13.58 -14.84
N THR A 193 2.12 13.64 -14.88
CA THR A 193 2.90 14.88 -14.79
C THR A 193 2.63 15.80 -15.97
N ARG A 194 2.42 15.24 -17.17
CA ARG A 194 1.97 16.02 -18.34
C ARG A 194 0.55 16.52 -18.17
N PHE A 195 -0.38 15.69 -17.71
CA PHE A 195 -1.75 16.10 -17.40
C PHE A 195 -1.79 17.23 -16.39
N LEU A 196 -1.06 17.11 -15.28
CA LEU A 196 -0.93 18.19 -14.30
C LEU A 196 -0.26 19.43 -14.90
N SER A 197 0.81 19.27 -15.69
CA SER A 197 1.48 20.39 -16.35
C SER A 197 0.54 21.13 -17.31
N ASP A 198 -0.28 20.40 -18.06
CA ASP A 198 -1.24 20.98 -19.00
C ASP A 198 -2.44 21.59 -18.27
N ALA A 199 -2.92 20.97 -17.19
CA ALA A 199 -3.93 21.56 -16.30
C ALA A 199 -3.43 22.88 -15.67
N MET A 200 -2.19 22.90 -15.17
CA MET A 200 -1.56 24.11 -14.62
C MET A 200 -1.32 25.20 -15.67
N LYS A 201 -1.02 24.82 -16.93
CA LYS A 201 -0.93 25.78 -18.05
C LYS A 201 -2.30 26.37 -18.39
N ASN A 202 -3.36 25.58 -18.31
CA ASN A 202 -4.74 26.02 -18.55
C ASN A 202 -5.29 26.88 -17.38
N ASP A 203 -4.91 26.59 -16.13
CA ASP A 203 -5.28 27.39 -14.96
C ASP A 203 -4.60 28.76 -14.94
N HIS A 204 -3.44 28.90 -15.58
CA HIS A 204 -2.78 30.20 -15.75
C HIS A 204 -3.58 31.19 -16.60
N GLU A 205 -4.61 30.75 -17.34
CA GLU A 205 -5.57 31.64 -18.02
C GLU A 205 -6.76 32.06 -17.14
N CYS A 206 -6.96 31.47 -15.96
CA CYS A 206 -8.10 31.76 -15.09
C CYS A 206 -7.70 32.00 -13.62
N ASN A 207 -7.24 33.23 -13.35
CA ASN A 207 -7.13 33.91 -12.05
C ASN A 207 -6.42 33.20 -10.88
N VAL A 208 -5.25 33.76 -10.57
CA VAL A 208 -4.53 33.66 -9.30
C VAL A 208 -5.41 34.14 -8.14
N SER A 209 -5.74 33.24 -7.22
CA SER A 209 -5.90 33.57 -5.80
C SER A 209 -5.17 32.52 -4.97
N GLU A 210 -4.08 32.94 -4.32
CA GLU A 210 -3.24 32.15 -3.44
C GLU A 210 -4.05 31.47 -2.33
N VAL A 211 -3.97 30.14 -2.27
CA VAL A 211 -4.21 29.37 -1.05
C VAL A 211 -2.97 28.53 -0.80
N THR A 212 -2.19 28.93 0.20
CA THR A 212 -1.04 28.18 0.71
C THR A 212 -1.54 26.99 1.51
N ASN A 213 -1.30 25.77 1.05
CA ASN A 213 -1.34 24.59 1.90
C ASN A 213 -0.09 23.74 1.66
N ASP A 214 0.59 23.44 2.77
CA ASP A 214 1.86 22.73 2.86
C ASP A 214 1.63 21.21 2.65
N PRO A 215 2.32 20.50 1.72
CA PRO A 215 1.91 19.16 1.27
C PRO A 215 2.63 17.98 1.96
N SER A 216 3.24 18.15 3.14
CA SER A 216 4.28 17.21 3.61
C SER A 216 3.85 16.03 4.50
N GLU A 217 2.57 15.81 4.84
CA GLU A 217 2.24 14.87 5.93
C GLU A 217 1.75 13.45 5.53
N HIS A 218 1.24 13.20 4.32
CA HIS A 218 0.48 11.95 4.10
C HIS A 218 1.27 10.72 3.64
N SER A 219 2.50 10.86 3.13
CA SER A 219 3.28 9.71 2.62
C SER A 219 4.14 9.01 3.68
N LEU A 220 4.31 9.60 4.86
CA LEU A 220 5.24 9.10 5.87
C LEU A 220 4.61 8.01 6.77
N GLU A 221 3.30 8.00 7.01
CA GLU A 221 2.70 7.15 8.05
C GLU A 221 2.89 5.63 7.88
N SER A 222 2.96 5.11 6.64
CA SER A 222 3.08 3.66 6.36
C SER A 222 4.43 3.06 6.82
N ALA A 223 5.55 3.73 6.51
CA ALA A 223 6.88 3.28 6.94
C ALA A 223 7.12 3.50 8.46
N HIS A 224 6.37 4.42 9.06
CA HIS A 224 6.44 4.76 10.48
C HIS A 224 5.72 3.70 11.33
N SER A 225 4.60 3.16 10.84
CA SER A 225 3.85 2.08 11.50
C SER A 225 4.66 0.78 11.62
N MET A 226 5.38 0.36 10.57
CA MET A 226 6.18 -0.88 10.61
C MET A 226 7.34 -0.86 11.61
N ALA A 227 7.92 0.31 11.93
CA ALA A 227 8.96 0.44 12.96
C ALA A 227 8.42 0.12 14.34
N MET A 228 7.22 0.61 14.61
CA MET A 228 6.56 0.48 15.90
C MET A 228 6.23 -0.98 16.18
N PHE A 229 5.74 -1.71 15.17
CA PHE A 229 5.54 -3.16 15.28
C PHE A 229 6.85 -3.91 15.56
N GLN A 230 7.95 -3.58 14.88
CA GLN A 230 9.24 -4.22 15.15
C GLN A 230 9.75 -3.91 16.57
N GLY A 231 9.66 -2.66 17.02
CA GLY A 231 10.06 -2.29 18.39
C GLY A 231 9.26 -3.02 19.48
N ILE A 232 8.01 -3.37 19.20
CA ILE A 232 7.16 -4.15 20.11
C ILE A 232 7.54 -5.62 20.12
N LEU A 233 7.84 -6.20 18.95
CA LEU A 233 8.37 -7.56 18.87
C LEU A 233 9.71 -7.68 19.63
N ASP A 234 10.57 -6.67 19.50
CA ASP A 234 11.86 -6.62 20.20
C ASP A 234 11.67 -6.46 21.72
N PHE A 235 10.70 -5.64 22.17
CA PHE A 235 10.33 -5.50 23.58
C PHE A 235 9.79 -6.81 24.17
N ALA A 236 8.89 -7.50 23.44
CA ALA A 236 8.34 -8.78 23.85
C ALA A 236 9.41 -9.88 23.92
N ALA A 237 10.31 -9.92 22.93
CA ALA A 237 11.44 -10.85 22.91
C ALA A 237 12.41 -10.62 24.10
N LYS A 238 12.69 -9.36 24.43
CA LYS A 238 13.51 -8.99 25.59
C LYS A 238 12.88 -9.46 26.91
N LYS A 239 11.56 -9.30 27.11
CA LYS A 239 10.87 -9.82 28.30
C LYS A 239 10.93 -11.36 28.40
N ASN A 240 10.71 -12.08 27.29
CA ASN A 240 10.77 -13.55 27.29
C ASN A 240 12.17 -14.09 27.62
N THR A 241 13.22 -13.40 27.19
CA THR A 241 14.62 -13.78 27.49
C THR A 241 14.97 -13.54 28.97
N THR A 242 14.35 -12.51 29.56
CA THR A 242 14.53 -12.16 30.99
C THR A 242 13.74 -13.12 31.89
N ALA A 243 12.59 -13.64 31.43
CA ALA A 243 11.83 -14.67 32.14
C ALA A 243 12.50 -16.06 32.10
N ALA A 244 13.18 -16.41 30.99
CA ALA A 244 13.87 -17.69 30.84
C ALA A 244 15.16 -17.83 31.67
N THR A 245 15.80 -16.71 32.03
CA THR A 245 17.04 -16.70 32.82
C THR A 245 16.80 -16.65 34.34
N GLY A 246 15.54 -16.55 34.78
CA GLY A 246 15.15 -16.49 36.20
C GLY A 246 14.90 -17.83 36.90
N THR A 247 14.89 -18.96 36.18
CA THR A 247 14.51 -20.27 36.74
C THR A 247 15.66 -21.28 36.73
N THR A 248 16.73 -20.98 37.46
CA THR A 248 17.65 -22.01 38.00
C THR A 248 18.23 -21.49 39.30
N ARG A 249 17.51 -21.74 40.40
CA ARG A 249 18.10 -21.71 41.75
C ARG A 249 17.31 -22.64 42.67
N THR A 250 17.76 -23.90 42.70
CA THR A 250 17.74 -24.77 43.88
C THR A 250 19.13 -25.32 44.04
#